data_AF-A0A847U0G7-F1
#
_entry.id   AF-A0A847U0G7-F1
#
_cell.length_a   1.000
_cell.length_b   1.000
_cell.length_c   1.000
_cell.angle_alpha   90.00
_cell.angle_beta   90.00
_cell.angle_gamma   90.00
#
_symmetry.space_group_name_H-M   'P 1'
#
loop_
_entity.id
_entity.type
_entity.pdbx_description
1 polymer ?
#
loop_
_entity_poly.entity_id
_entity_poly.type
_entity_poly.pdbx_seq_one_letter_code
_entity_poly.pdbx_strand_id
1 'polypeptide(L)'
;MKYVPTTVDFARMVVSLMLVVAAAGAVATPVAAQSDQPAWAVDMFDRMGPMVETYNAEVDASDFGLMAGQLQGEKVNLVVDDPANGTEASVSFTLDDNLRMQDLALGTRDDATIQMSTTTETMDGIIASTTPSTAFKDAVVADEITISGLGTVSQVKWAVINVIGGVLQGIFG
;
A
#
# COMPACT_ATOMS: atom_id res chain seq x y z
N MET A 1 -37.82 -50.59 18.33
CA MET A 1 -36.93 -49.68 17.56
C MET A 1 -36.55 -48.53 18.51
N LYS A 2 -35.44 -48.65 19.26
CA LYS A 2 -34.13 -47.98 19.02
C LYS A 2 -34.25 -46.51 18.57
N TYR A 3 -34.06 -45.55 19.48
CA TYR A 3 -32.84 -44.71 19.56
C TYR A 3 -32.84 -43.82 20.82
N VAL A 4 -31.76 -43.88 21.60
CA VAL A 4 -31.21 -42.91 22.57
C VAL A 4 -29.68 -43.10 22.40
N PRO A 5 -28.77 -42.10 22.42
CA PRO A 5 -28.73 -40.82 23.16
C PRO A 5 -28.33 -39.64 22.20
N THR A 6 -27.92 -38.40 22.54
CA THR A 6 -27.20 -37.82 23.67
C THR A 6 -27.25 -36.29 23.53
N THR A 7 -27.16 -35.60 24.67
CA THR A 7 -26.82 -34.17 24.87
C THR A 7 -26.16 -33.47 23.68
N VAL A 8 -26.79 -32.41 23.17
CA VAL A 8 -26.11 -31.44 22.32
C VAL A 8 -25.40 -30.48 23.25
N ASP A 9 -24.07 -30.61 23.27
CA ASP A 9 -23.14 -29.77 24.01
C ASP A 9 -23.47 -28.28 23.85
N PHE A 10 -23.77 -27.68 25.00
CA PHE A 10 -23.70 -26.25 25.24
C PHE A 10 -22.24 -25.79 24.98
N ALA A 11 -22.09 -24.65 24.31
CA ALA A 11 -20.84 -23.88 24.21
C ALA A 11 -19.79 -24.32 23.17
N ARG A 12 -20.08 -24.04 21.90
CA ARG A 12 -19.09 -23.37 21.03
C ARG A 12 -19.75 -22.14 20.40
N MET A 13 -19.58 -21.02 21.09
CA MET A 13 -20.02 -19.69 20.65
C MET A 13 -19.07 -19.24 19.54
N VAL A 14 -19.39 -19.56 18.29
CA VAL A 14 -18.75 -18.95 17.10
C VAL A 14 -19.60 -17.75 16.73
N VAL A 15 -19.13 -16.57 17.14
CA VAL A 15 -19.72 -15.28 16.78
C VAL A 15 -19.67 -15.17 15.25
N SER A 16 -20.84 -15.24 14.63
CA SER A 16 -21.04 -15.12 13.20
C SER A 16 -21.10 -13.63 12.86
N LEU A 17 -20.00 -13.06 12.35
CA LEU A 17 -20.02 -11.73 11.76
C LEU A 17 -20.59 -11.85 10.34
N MET A 18 -21.90 -11.66 10.21
CA MET A 18 -22.56 -11.51 8.91
C MET A 18 -22.19 -10.14 8.32
N LEU A 19 -21.29 -10.13 7.34
CA LEU A 19 -21.04 -8.99 6.48
C LEU A 19 -22.10 -8.99 5.37
N VAL A 20 -23.01 -8.01 5.40
CA VAL A 20 -24.00 -7.79 4.34
C VAL A 20 -23.30 -7.04 3.21
N VAL A 21 -22.96 -7.75 2.13
CA VAL A 21 -22.51 -7.12 0.87
C VAL A 21 -23.68 -7.13 -0.10
N ALA A 22 -24.19 -5.94 -0.41
CA ALA A 22 -25.18 -5.73 -1.44
C ALA A 22 -24.52 -5.05 -2.65
N ALA A 23 -24.70 -5.70 -3.81
CA ALA A 23 -24.65 -5.19 -5.18
C ALA A 23 -23.29 -5.15 -5.94
N ALA A 24 -23.19 -6.08 -6.90
CA ALA A 24 -22.53 -6.02 -8.20
C ALA A 24 -20.99 -5.91 -8.27
N GLY A 25 -20.36 -7.06 -8.55
CA GLY A 25 -18.94 -7.18 -8.91
C GLY A 25 -18.21 -8.18 -8.03
N ALA A 26 -18.37 -9.47 -8.30
CA ALA A 26 -17.63 -10.51 -7.60
C ALA A 26 -16.15 -10.48 -8.04
N VAL A 27 -15.35 -9.59 -7.44
CA VAL A 27 -13.91 -9.77 -7.36
C VAL A 27 -13.64 -10.68 -6.16
N ALA A 28 -13.29 -11.93 -6.46
CA ALA A 28 -12.71 -12.82 -5.46
C ALA A 28 -11.35 -12.21 -5.07
N THR A 29 -11.30 -11.47 -3.97
CA THR A 29 -10.02 -11.09 -3.37
C THR A 29 -9.34 -12.38 -2.89
N PRO A 30 -8.09 -12.65 -3.32
CA PRO A 30 -7.42 -13.89 -2.94
C PRO A 30 -7.05 -13.80 -1.47
N VAL A 31 -7.81 -14.49 -0.61
CA VAL A 31 -7.50 -14.70 0.82
C VAL A 31 -6.07 -15.22 1.03
N ALA A 32 -5.46 -15.83 0.00
CA ALA A 32 -4.08 -16.33 0.01
C ALA A 32 -3.00 -15.22 0.08
N ALA A 33 -3.22 -14.03 -0.48
CA ALA A 33 -2.25 -12.94 -0.38
C ALA A 33 -2.16 -12.40 1.06
N GLN A 34 -3.21 -12.60 1.85
CA GLN A 34 -3.28 -12.19 3.26
C GLN A 34 -2.51 -13.13 4.20
N SER A 35 -2.32 -14.40 3.82
CA SER A 35 -1.67 -15.40 4.69
C SER A 35 -0.15 -15.29 4.77
N ASP A 36 0.49 -14.64 3.79
CA ASP A 36 1.94 -14.42 3.77
C ASP A 36 2.34 -13.06 4.38
N GLN A 37 1.36 -12.23 4.77
CA GLN A 37 1.59 -10.93 5.38
C GLN A 37 1.76 -11.06 6.91
N PRO A 38 2.68 -10.30 7.53
CA PRO A 38 2.83 -10.30 8.98
C PRO A 38 1.60 -9.69 9.65
N ALA A 39 1.34 -10.04 10.91
CA ALA A 39 0.14 -9.60 11.63
C ALA A 39 0.02 -8.07 11.71
N TRP A 40 1.15 -7.35 11.82
CA TRP A 40 1.17 -5.88 11.85
C TRP A 40 0.76 -5.24 10.52
N ALA A 41 0.86 -5.97 9.39
CA ALA A 41 0.45 -5.47 8.08
C ALA A 41 -1.05 -5.17 8.03
N VAL A 42 -1.86 -5.97 8.73
CA VAL A 42 -3.32 -5.78 8.79
C VAL A 42 -3.66 -4.49 9.53
N ASP A 43 -3.02 -4.22 10.67
CA ASP A 43 -3.21 -2.98 11.43
C ASP A 43 -2.77 -1.75 10.62
N MET A 44 -1.60 -1.82 9.98
CA MET A 44 -1.13 -0.77 9.08
C MET A 44 -2.14 -0.52 7.96
N PHE A 45 -2.62 -1.57 7.29
CA PHE A 45 -3.59 -1.46 6.20
C PHE A 45 -4.91 -0.83 6.64
N ASP A 46 -5.43 -1.23 7.80
CA ASP A 46 -6.66 -0.65 8.36
C ASP A 46 -6.49 0.86 8.65
N ARG A 47 -5.30 1.27 9.09
CA ARG A 47 -4.95 2.69 9.32
C ARG A 47 -4.73 3.46 8.03
N MET A 48 -4.35 2.79 6.93
CA MET A 48 -4.18 3.44 5.63
C MET A 48 -5.50 3.90 5.01
N GLY A 49 -6.63 3.23 5.28
CA GLY A 49 -7.93 3.62 4.72
C GLY A 49 -8.30 5.10 4.97
N PRO A 50 -8.37 5.54 6.25
CA PRO A 50 -8.61 6.95 6.58
C PRO A 50 -7.52 7.91 6.09
N MET A 51 -6.26 7.45 6.06
CA MET A 51 -5.15 8.24 5.52
C MET A 51 -5.33 8.51 4.03
N VAL A 52 -5.73 7.49 3.24
CA VAL A 52 -5.96 7.60 1.80
C VAL A 52 -7.10 8.55 1.49
N GLU A 53 -8.16 8.58 2.30
CA GLU A 53 -9.23 9.56 2.15
C GLU A 53 -8.71 11.00 2.30
N THR A 54 -7.94 11.25 3.37
CA THR A 54 -7.30 12.56 3.60
C THR A 54 -6.32 12.90 2.49
N TYR A 55 -5.45 11.97 2.10
CA TYR A 55 -4.52 12.13 0.99
C TYR A 55 -5.25 12.54 -0.29
N ASN A 56 -6.30 11.81 -0.68
CA ASN A 56 -7.03 12.07 -1.94
C ASN A 56 -7.81 13.39 -1.92
N ALA A 57 -8.20 13.88 -0.75
CA ALA A 57 -8.85 15.17 -0.58
C ALA A 57 -7.85 16.33 -0.75
N GLU A 58 -6.59 16.14 -0.36
CA GLU A 58 -5.57 17.17 -0.31
C GLU A 58 -4.58 17.13 -1.49
N VAL A 59 -4.45 15.99 -2.18
CA VAL A 59 -3.45 15.81 -3.23
C VAL A 59 -3.70 16.77 -4.40
N ASP A 60 -2.66 17.51 -4.76
CA ASP A 60 -2.57 18.28 -5.99
C ASP A 60 -1.35 17.78 -6.78
N ALA A 61 -1.59 17.24 -7.98
CA ALA A 61 -0.51 16.72 -8.82
C ALA A 61 0.55 17.78 -9.15
N SER A 62 0.20 19.07 -9.17
CA SER A 62 1.15 20.15 -9.42
C SER A 62 2.20 20.30 -8.32
N ASP A 63 1.89 19.90 -7.08
CA ASP A 63 2.82 19.93 -5.95
C ASP A 63 3.97 18.90 -6.09
N PHE A 64 3.79 17.91 -6.96
CA PHE A 64 4.80 16.88 -7.26
C PHE A 64 5.70 17.26 -8.44
N GLY A 65 5.44 18.40 -9.10
CA GLY A 65 6.28 18.93 -10.18
C GLY A 65 6.55 17.89 -11.28
N LEU A 66 7.83 17.68 -11.60
CA LEU A 66 8.24 16.72 -12.64
C LEU A 66 7.95 15.25 -12.26
N MET A 67 7.82 14.94 -10.97
CA MET A 67 7.50 13.58 -10.52
C MET A 67 6.05 13.20 -10.81
N ALA A 68 5.14 14.18 -10.91
CA ALA A 68 3.73 13.92 -11.20
C ALA A 68 3.57 13.09 -12.49
N GLY A 69 4.23 13.50 -13.58
CA GLY A 69 4.16 12.79 -14.86
C GLY A 69 4.80 11.39 -14.84
N GLN A 70 5.58 11.05 -13.81
CA GLN A 70 6.16 9.71 -13.64
C GLN A 70 5.29 8.79 -12.79
N LEU A 71 4.38 9.36 -11.99
CA LEU A 71 3.51 8.65 -11.07
C LEU A 71 2.07 8.50 -11.58
N GLN A 72 1.63 9.40 -12.45
CA GLN A 72 0.29 9.37 -13.06
C GLN A 72 0.04 8.06 -13.80
N GLY A 73 -1.10 7.42 -13.48
CA GLY A 73 -1.53 6.17 -14.12
C GLY A 73 -0.74 4.93 -13.70
N GLU A 74 0.21 5.05 -12.77
CA GLU A 74 1.03 3.92 -12.34
C GLU A 74 0.24 2.98 -11.40
N LYS A 75 0.59 1.69 -11.47
CA LYS A 75 0.06 0.63 -10.60
C LYS A 75 1.14 0.27 -9.61
N VAL A 76 0.88 0.45 -8.33
CA VAL A 76 1.91 0.44 -7.30
C VAL A 76 1.85 -0.84 -6.48
N ASN A 77 3.02 -1.45 -6.26
CA ASN A 77 3.28 -2.31 -5.11
C ASN A 77 4.14 -1.53 -4.10
N LEU A 78 3.60 -1.21 -2.95
CA LEU A 78 4.32 -0.62 -1.83
C LEU A 78 4.80 -1.73 -0.90
N VAL A 79 6.11 -1.86 -0.72
CA VAL A 79 6.75 -2.77 0.24
C VAL A 79 7.19 -1.95 1.44
N VAL A 80 6.83 -2.42 2.62
CA VAL A 80 7.14 -1.78 3.90
C VAL A 80 7.96 -2.73 4.74
N ASP A 81 9.21 -2.36 5.01
CA ASP A 81 10.15 -3.14 5.80
C ASP A 81 10.03 -2.78 7.29
N ASP A 82 9.94 -3.80 8.14
CA ASP A 82 10.13 -3.67 9.58
C ASP A 82 11.54 -4.16 9.95
N PRO A 83 12.55 -3.26 9.95
CA PRO A 83 13.92 -3.65 10.22
C PRO A 83 14.14 -4.15 11.65
N ALA A 84 13.26 -3.79 12.60
CA ALA A 84 13.37 -4.22 13.99
C ALA A 84 13.03 -5.72 14.14
N ASN A 85 12.08 -6.21 13.33
CA ASN A 85 11.62 -7.59 13.37
C ASN A 85 12.07 -8.44 12.16
N GLY A 86 12.69 -7.83 11.15
CA GLY A 86 13.15 -8.52 9.94
C GLY A 86 12.00 -9.09 9.10
N THR A 87 10.85 -8.39 9.10
CA THR A 87 9.64 -8.79 8.36
C THR A 87 9.24 -7.70 7.39
N GLU A 88 8.58 -8.08 6.31
CA GLU A 88 8.09 -7.13 5.30
C GLU A 88 6.59 -7.30 5.12
N ALA A 89 5.91 -6.20 4.86
CA ALA A 89 4.52 -6.18 4.42
C ALA A 89 4.43 -5.57 3.02
N SER A 90 3.34 -5.84 2.32
CA SER A 90 3.06 -5.22 1.04
C SER A 90 1.62 -4.76 0.96
N VAL A 91 1.42 -3.60 0.34
CA VAL A 91 0.12 -3.04 0.00
C VAL A 91 0.18 -2.61 -1.46
N SER A 92 -0.94 -2.63 -2.15
CA SER A 92 -1.02 -2.22 -3.54
C SER A 92 -2.17 -1.24 -3.76
N PHE A 93 -1.92 -0.19 -4.55
CA PHE A 93 -2.95 0.76 -5.02
C PHE A 93 -2.62 1.26 -6.44
N THR A 94 -3.60 1.81 -7.14
CA THR A 94 -3.41 2.48 -8.44
C THR A 94 -3.40 3.99 -8.22
N LEU A 95 -2.65 4.73 -9.04
CA LEU A 95 -2.66 6.18 -9.06
C LEU A 95 -3.40 6.66 -10.32
N ASP A 96 -4.36 7.57 -10.15
CA ASP A 96 -5.01 8.23 -11.28
C ASP A 96 -4.15 9.37 -11.87
N ASP A 97 -4.67 10.04 -12.89
CA ASP A 97 -3.98 11.16 -13.54
C ASP A 97 -3.82 12.39 -12.62
N ASN A 98 -4.51 12.43 -11.47
CA ASN A 98 -4.37 13.46 -10.44
C ASN A 98 -3.59 12.96 -9.22
N LEU A 99 -2.92 11.80 -9.35
CA LEU A 99 -2.20 11.10 -8.28
C LEU A 99 -3.09 10.63 -7.13
N ARG A 100 -4.41 10.53 -7.31
CA ARG A 100 -5.28 9.95 -6.28
C ARG A 100 -5.11 8.45 -6.21
N MET A 101 -4.99 7.93 -5.00
CA MET A 101 -4.91 6.49 -4.75
C MET A 101 -6.28 5.85 -4.91
N GLN A 102 -6.32 4.75 -5.65
CA GLN A 102 -7.50 3.91 -5.88
C GLN A 102 -7.13 2.44 -5.68
N ASP A 103 -8.14 1.57 -5.57
CA ASP A 103 -7.95 0.11 -5.51
C ASP A 103 -6.94 -0.35 -4.45
N LEU A 104 -7.01 0.25 -3.26
CA LEU A 104 -6.15 -0.09 -2.13
C LEU A 104 -6.44 -1.52 -1.67
N ALA A 105 -5.41 -2.37 -1.65
CA ALA A 105 -5.51 -3.77 -1.28
C ALA A 105 -4.26 -4.23 -0.51
N LEU A 106 -4.46 -5.11 0.47
CA LEU A 106 -3.37 -5.76 1.19
C LEU A 106 -2.73 -6.83 0.29
N GLY A 107 -1.39 -6.87 0.27
CA GLY A 107 -0.58 -7.69 -0.62
C GLY A 107 -0.18 -6.98 -1.92
N THR A 108 0.63 -7.66 -2.73
CA THR A 108 1.08 -7.21 -4.04
C THR A 108 0.02 -7.46 -5.12
N ARG A 109 0.11 -6.69 -6.21
CA ARG A 109 -0.55 -6.98 -7.48
C ARG A 109 0.47 -7.41 -8.53
N ASP A 110 0.07 -8.34 -9.38
CA ASP A 110 0.91 -8.91 -10.44
C ASP A 110 1.11 -7.96 -11.62
N ASP A 111 0.19 -7.02 -11.81
CA ASP A 111 0.22 -6.04 -12.89
C ASP A 111 0.77 -4.68 -12.45
N ALA A 112 1.48 -4.63 -11.31
CA ALA A 112 2.17 -3.42 -10.88
C ALA A 112 3.21 -2.98 -11.92
N THR A 113 3.27 -1.68 -12.15
CA THR A 113 4.22 -1.04 -13.07
C THR A 113 5.40 -0.44 -12.33
N ILE A 114 5.25 -0.16 -11.03
CA ILE A 114 6.29 0.31 -10.12
C ILE A 114 6.20 -0.39 -8.75
N GLN A 115 7.35 -0.49 -8.10
CA GLN A 115 7.49 -0.83 -6.69
C GLN A 115 7.96 0.40 -5.93
N MET A 116 7.29 0.73 -4.84
CA MET A 116 7.76 1.65 -3.83
C MET A 116 8.27 0.85 -2.65
N SER A 117 9.42 1.22 -2.08
CA SER A 117 9.99 0.56 -0.90
C SER A 117 10.27 1.59 0.20
N THR A 118 9.88 1.27 1.42
CA THR A 118 10.04 2.15 2.59
C THR A 118 10.06 1.34 3.88
N THR A 119 10.13 2.02 5.03
CA THR A 119 10.13 1.39 6.36
C THR A 119 8.81 1.61 7.10
N THR A 120 8.57 0.78 8.12
CA THR A 120 7.45 0.97 9.05
C THR A 120 7.49 2.33 9.73
N GLU A 121 8.67 2.85 10.09
CA GLU A 121 8.83 4.17 10.72
C GLU A 121 8.34 5.29 9.80
N THR A 122 8.78 5.31 8.55
CA THR A 122 8.34 6.30 7.55
C THR A 122 6.84 6.20 7.30
N MET A 123 6.32 4.98 7.14
CA MET A 123 4.89 4.75 6.89
C MET A 123 4.02 5.19 8.08
N ASP A 124 4.44 4.89 9.31
CA ASP A 124 3.75 5.34 10.52
C ASP A 124 3.72 6.87 10.62
N GLY A 125 4.82 7.54 10.24
CA GLY A 125 4.91 9.00 10.16
C GLY A 125 3.92 9.59 9.15
N ILE A 126 3.80 9.00 7.97
CA ILE A 126 2.85 9.44 6.92
C ILE A 126 1.42 9.20 7.37
N ILE A 127 1.11 8.03 7.93
CA ILE A 127 -0.24 7.67 8.42
C ILE A 127 -0.67 8.59 9.56
N ALA A 128 0.23 8.96 10.46
CA ALA A 128 -0.07 9.84 11.59
C ALA A 128 -0.12 11.33 11.21
N SER A 129 0.29 11.69 9.98
CA SER A 129 0.34 13.08 9.53
C SER A 129 -1.05 13.68 9.35
N THR A 130 -1.19 14.95 9.71
CA THR A 130 -2.38 15.74 9.37
C THR A 130 -2.41 16.16 7.89
N THR A 131 -1.28 16.05 7.19
CA THR A 131 -1.14 16.35 5.76
C THR A 131 -0.39 15.20 5.07
N PRO A 132 -1.03 14.04 4.86
CA PRO A 132 -0.37 12.83 4.37
C PRO A 132 0.23 12.98 2.96
N SER A 133 -0.38 13.78 2.09
CA SER A 133 0.13 14.04 0.74
C SER A 133 1.50 14.74 0.77
N THR A 134 1.65 15.72 1.66
CA THR A 134 2.93 16.41 1.87
C THR A 134 3.96 15.50 2.52
N ALA A 135 3.58 14.75 3.56
CA ALA A 135 4.48 13.82 4.23
C ALA A 135 5.00 12.73 3.27
N PHE A 136 4.13 12.17 2.44
CA PHE A 136 4.52 11.20 1.41
C PHE A 136 5.49 11.80 0.40
N LYS A 137 5.20 12.99 -0.12
CA LYS A 137 6.08 13.70 -1.06
C LYS A 137 7.46 13.95 -0.44
N ASP A 138 7.49 14.44 0.78
CA ASP A 138 8.73 14.76 1.48
C ASP A 138 9.57 13.50 1.72
N ALA A 139 8.94 12.37 2.07
CA ALA A 139 9.61 11.09 2.21
C ALA A 139 10.21 10.57 0.89
N VAL A 140 9.54 10.77 -0.25
CA VAL A 140 10.08 10.46 -1.58
C VAL A 140 11.28 11.36 -1.92
N VAL A 141 11.19 12.66 -1.63
CA VAL A 141 12.29 13.61 -1.89
C VAL A 141 13.50 13.36 -0.98
N ALA A 142 13.26 12.88 0.25
CA ALA A 142 14.29 12.52 1.22
C ALA A 142 14.90 11.11 1.00
N ASP A 143 14.46 10.38 -0.03
CA ASP A 143 14.87 9.00 -0.32
C ASP A 143 14.47 7.97 0.76
N GLU A 144 13.52 8.33 1.63
CA GLU A 144 12.90 7.42 2.61
C GLU A 144 11.83 6.52 1.96
N ILE A 145 11.30 6.95 0.82
CA ILE A 145 10.54 6.12 -0.12
C ILE A 145 11.32 6.06 -1.42
N THR A 146 11.80 4.87 -1.75
CA THR A 146 12.48 4.62 -3.02
C THR A 146 11.49 4.07 -4.04
N ILE A 147 11.65 4.44 -5.32
CA ILE A 147 10.75 4.01 -6.40
C ILE A 147 11.55 3.30 -7.48
N SER A 148 11.11 2.08 -7.81
CA SER A 148 11.71 1.24 -8.84
C SER A 148 10.66 0.82 -9.86
N GLY A 149 11.01 0.87 -11.14
CA GLY A 149 10.14 0.35 -12.19
C GLY A 149 10.10 -1.17 -12.21
N LEU A 150 8.92 -1.74 -12.43
CA LEU A 150 8.71 -3.18 -12.62
C LEU A 150 8.58 -3.50 -14.13
N GLY A 151 9.31 -4.51 -14.59
CA GLY A 151 9.43 -4.83 -16.02
C GLY A 151 10.45 -3.95 -16.76
N THR A 152 10.86 -4.40 -17.94
CA THR A 152 12.04 -3.87 -18.64
C THR A 152 11.92 -2.40 -19.05
N VAL A 153 10.72 -1.92 -19.37
CA VAL A 153 10.48 -0.53 -19.80
C VAL A 153 10.44 0.43 -18.60
N SER A 154 9.77 0.05 -17.52
CA SER A 154 9.71 0.88 -16.31
C SER A 154 11.06 0.95 -15.60
N GLN A 155 11.87 -0.12 -15.61
CA GLN A 155 13.22 -0.09 -15.03
C GLN A 155 14.09 1.01 -15.65
N VAL A 156 14.01 1.22 -16.97
CA VAL A 156 14.76 2.27 -17.66
C VAL A 156 14.26 3.67 -17.29
N LYS A 157 12.93 3.88 -17.15
CA LYS A 157 12.36 5.17 -16.71
C LYS A 157 12.93 5.60 -15.35
N TRP A 158 12.92 4.69 -14.38
CA TRP A 158 13.34 4.99 -13.00
C TRP A 158 14.86 5.01 -12.82
N ALA A 159 15.62 4.20 -13.56
CA ALA A 159 17.09 4.25 -13.53
C ALA A 159 17.65 5.61 -13.96
N VAL A 160 17.00 6.31 -14.90
CA VAL A 160 17.40 7.65 -15.35
C VAL A 160 17.16 8.71 -14.25
N ILE A 161 16.11 8.57 -13.45
CA ILE A 161 15.76 9.52 -12.39
C ILE A 161 16.72 9.40 -11.20
N ASN A 162 17.07 8.17 -10.78
CA ASN A 162 18.04 7.96 -9.69
C ASN A 162 19.44 8.50 -10.04
N VAL A 163 19.81 8.51 -11.32
CA VAL A 163 21.06 9.14 -11.79
C VAL A 163 21.01 10.66 -11.68
N ILE A 164 19.86 11.30 -11.92
CA ILE A 164 19.72 12.77 -11.80
C ILE A 164 19.70 13.21 -10.33
N GLY A 165 19.03 12.46 -9.44
CA GLY A 165 19.05 12.72 -7.99
C GLY A 165 20.45 12.68 -7.39
N GLY A 166 21.24 11.64 -7.74
CA GLY A 166 22.63 11.52 -7.30
C GLY A 166 23.57 12.59 -7.88
N VAL A 167 23.34 13.05 -9.12
CA VAL A 167 24.14 14.11 -9.75
C VAL A 167 23.82 15.49 -9.16
N LEU A 168 22.57 15.77 -8.77
CA LEU A 168 22.21 17.04 -8.13
C LEU A 168 22.81 17.20 -6.72
N GLN A 169 22.90 16.12 -5.92
CA GLN A 169 23.59 16.18 -4.63
C GLN A 169 25.12 16.34 -4.77
N GLY A 170 25.73 15.84 -5.85
CA GLY A 170 27.17 15.99 -6.09
C GLY A 170 27.61 17.37 -6.61
N ILE A 171 26.70 18.20 -7.10
CA ILE A 171 27.01 19.53 -7.66
C ILE A 171 26.74 20.65 -6.64
N PHE A 172 25.89 20.40 -5.63
CA PHE A 172 25.52 21.37 -4.60
C PHE A 172 25.90 20.95 -3.16
N GLY A 173 26.66 19.86 -3.00
CA GLY A 173 27.30 19.44 -1.75
C GLY A 173 28.69 20.03 -1.54
#